data_AF-A0A2W7AC51-F1
#
_entry.id   AF-A0A2W7AC51-F1
#
_cell.length_a   1.000
_cell.length_b   1.000
_cell.length_c   1.000
_cell.angle_alpha   90.00
_cell.angle_beta   90.00
_cell.angle_gamma   90.00
#
_symmetry.space_group_name_H-M   'P 1'
#
loop_
_entity.id
_entity.type
_entity.pdbx_description
1 polymer ?
#
loop_
_entity_poly.entity_id
_entity_poly.type
_entity_poly.pdbx_seq_one_letter_code
_entity_poly.pdbx_strand_id
1 'polypeptide(L)'
;MQDNTVDSTISQRTTPEVSDIVIPFHRLFAVGETKRGGLILCKSHYAEFAGPGAAIAYPNTPEYSSIIAIGDPELVEVIHPNDRQRAYSRRIQWVRWLQKIVFHPDPVQRAEKLFLGFEEFFGGEVVSQISDEILALLVGVLPQTISAVRSHNRYFGLNDDFRAVNSIGIVILDGATLQPIKPHLHTQPERSNRLGVLTEINRLPQSA
;
A
#
# COMPACT_ATOMS: atom_id res chain seq x y z
N MET A 1 -21.23 4.36 -79.09
CA MET A 1 -22.23 4.20 -78.03
C MET A 1 -21.73 3.12 -77.09
N GLN A 2 -21.47 3.54 -75.85
CA GLN A 2 -21.23 2.77 -74.62
C GLN A 2 -19.95 1.94 -74.47
N ASP A 3 -19.03 2.58 -73.74
CA ASP A 3 -17.86 2.03 -73.03
C ASP A 3 -18.28 1.07 -71.91
N ASN A 4 -17.51 -0.02 -71.79
CA ASN A 4 -17.53 -0.92 -70.64
C ASN A 4 -16.66 -0.32 -69.54
N THR A 5 -17.23 -0.07 -68.35
CA THR A 5 -16.45 0.18 -67.14
C THR A 5 -16.94 -0.76 -66.05
N VAL A 6 -16.06 -1.70 -65.72
CA VAL A 6 -16.15 -2.61 -64.58
C VAL A 6 -15.89 -1.75 -63.35
N ASP A 7 -16.89 -1.58 -62.47
CA ASP A 7 -16.67 -0.94 -61.17
C ASP A 7 -16.73 -2.00 -60.06
N SER A 8 -15.59 -2.16 -59.42
CA SER A 8 -15.31 -3.13 -58.37
C SER A 8 -15.71 -2.54 -57.02
N THR A 9 -16.88 -2.90 -56.52
CA THR A 9 -17.31 -2.53 -55.17
C THR A 9 -16.55 -3.37 -54.15
N ILE A 10 -15.41 -2.84 -53.69
CA ILE A 10 -14.67 -3.31 -52.53
C ILE A 10 -15.53 -3.10 -51.28
N SER A 11 -15.99 -4.20 -50.68
CA SER A 11 -16.52 -4.22 -49.31
C SER A 11 -15.49 -3.65 -48.35
N GLN A 12 -15.68 -2.40 -47.92
CA GLN A 12 -14.98 -1.86 -46.77
C GLN A 12 -15.47 -2.61 -45.52
N ARG A 13 -14.67 -3.57 -45.06
CA ARG A 13 -14.75 -4.06 -43.67
C ARG A 13 -14.42 -2.88 -42.77
N THR A 14 -15.45 -2.35 -42.12
CA THR A 14 -15.30 -1.50 -40.94
C THR A 14 -14.48 -2.28 -39.90
N THR A 15 -13.24 -1.85 -39.69
CA THR A 15 -12.43 -2.24 -38.54
C THR A 15 -13.21 -1.90 -37.27
N PRO A 16 -13.36 -2.81 -36.29
CA PRO A 16 -13.95 -2.45 -35.02
C PRO A 16 -13.02 -1.45 -34.35
N GLU A 17 -13.48 -0.21 -34.19
CA GLU A 17 -12.82 0.74 -33.29
C GLU A 17 -12.80 0.10 -31.91
N VAL A 18 -11.60 -0.23 -31.45
CA VAL A 18 -11.35 -0.57 -30.05
C VAL A 18 -11.62 0.72 -29.31
N SER A 19 -12.83 0.87 -28.79
CA SER A 19 -13.16 1.94 -27.86
C SER A 19 -12.16 1.82 -26.71
N ASP A 20 -11.24 2.78 -26.60
CA ASP A 20 -10.35 2.89 -25.46
C ASP A 20 -11.23 2.82 -24.21
N ILE A 21 -11.02 1.78 -23.40
CA ILE A 21 -11.72 1.65 -22.14
C ILE A 21 -11.16 2.77 -21.25
N VAL A 22 -11.81 3.93 -21.29
CA VAL A 22 -11.51 5.06 -20.42
C VAL A 22 -12.02 4.67 -19.03
N ILE A 23 -11.18 4.01 -18.25
CA ILE A 23 -11.46 3.78 -16.83
C ILE A 23 -11.43 5.16 -16.17
N PRO A 24 -12.55 5.65 -15.61
CA PRO A 24 -12.60 6.97 -14.99
C PRO A 24 -11.48 7.08 -13.94
N PHE A 25 -10.68 8.15 -14.03
CA PHE A 25 -9.58 8.47 -13.13
C PHE A 25 -10.12 8.83 -11.74
N HIS A 26 -10.61 7.82 -11.02
CA HIS A 26 -10.85 7.96 -9.58
C HIS A 26 -9.50 8.16 -8.90
N ARG A 27 -9.52 9.01 -7.86
CA ARG A 27 -8.39 9.25 -6.97
C ARG A 27 -7.91 7.90 -6.44
N LEU A 28 -6.66 7.58 -6.73
CA LEU A 28 -6.02 6.32 -6.37
C LEU A 28 -4.95 6.60 -5.33
N PHE A 29 -4.92 5.81 -4.28
CA PHE A 29 -3.83 5.79 -3.33
C PHE A 29 -3.04 4.50 -3.46
N ALA A 30 -1.82 4.48 -2.94
CA ALA A 30 -1.07 3.28 -2.69
C ALA A 30 -0.52 3.31 -1.27
N VAL A 31 -0.34 2.13 -0.68
CA VAL A 31 0.43 1.98 0.56
C VAL A 31 1.89 2.31 0.26
N GLY A 32 2.53 3.12 1.11
CA GLY A 32 3.94 3.49 0.98
C GLY A 32 4.83 2.25 0.93
N GLU A 33 5.90 2.31 0.12
CA GLU A 33 6.81 1.17 -0.08
C GLU A 33 7.94 1.09 0.97
N THR A 34 8.17 2.18 1.73
CA THR A 34 9.35 2.36 2.58
C THR A 34 9.20 1.80 3.99
N LYS A 35 7.98 1.76 4.52
CA LYS A 35 7.68 1.28 5.88
C LYS A 35 7.09 -0.12 5.83
N ARG A 36 7.36 -0.92 6.87
CA ARG A 36 6.70 -2.21 7.11
C ARG A 36 5.27 -1.95 7.59
N GLY A 37 4.40 -1.57 6.65
CA GLY A 37 3.02 -1.20 6.91
C GLY A 37 2.07 -1.82 5.88
N GLY A 38 0.82 -1.99 6.27
CA GLY A 38 -0.22 -2.46 5.37
C GLY A 38 -1.62 -2.11 5.87
N LEU A 39 -2.60 -2.27 5.01
CA LEU A 39 -4.01 -2.13 5.35
C LEU A 39 -4.74 -3.47 5.21
N ILE A 40 -5.56 -3.81 6.19
CA ILE A 40 -6.59 -4.83 6.07
C ILE A 40 -7.90 -4.13 5.76
N LEU A 41 -8.50 -4.45 4.62
CA LEU A 41 -9.76 -3.89 4.18
C LEU A 41 -10.84 -4.92 4.48
N CYS A 42 -11.60 -4.72 5.56
CA CYS A 42 -12.67 -5.63 5.95
C CYS A 42 -13.94 -5.32 5.17
N LYS A 43 -14.52 -6.35 4.58
CA LYS A 43 -15.86 -6.36 3.99
C LYS A 43 -16.76 -7.23 4.86
N SER A 44 -18.04 -7.35 4.50
CA SER A 44 -19.04 -8.05 5.34
C SER A 44 -18.70 -9.51 5.66
N HIS A 45 -18.00 -10.21 4.76
CA HIS A 45 -17.77 -11.66 4.89
C HIS A 45 -16.33 -12.11 4.62
N TYR A 46 -15.43 -11.17 4.29
CA TYR A 46 -14.02 -11.46 4.05
C TYR A 46 -13.21 -10.18 4.23
N ALA A 47 -11.89 -10.34 4.30
CA ALA A 47 -10.98 -9.21 4.32
C ALA A 47 -9.94 -9.34 3.19
N GLU A 48 -9.45 -8.20 2.74
CA GLU A 48 -8.37 -8.11 1.75
C GLU A 48 -7.13 -7.48 2.38
N PHE A 49 -5.94 -7.91 1.97
CA PHE A 49 -4.68 -7.33 2.45
C PHE A 49 -4.03 -6.44 1.39
N ALA A 50 -3.71 -5.21 1.76
CA ALA A 50 -2.93 -4.25 0.99
C ALA A 50 -1.57 -4.02 1.65
N GLY A 51 -0.55 -4.72 1.18
CA GLY A 51 0.83 -4.47 1.64
C GLY A 51 1.50 -3.32 0.90
N PRO A 52 2.81 -3.11 1.13
CA PRO A 52 3.59 -2.05 0.49
C PRO A 52 3.40 -1.97 -1.02
N GLY A 53 3.21 -0.73 -1.50
CA GLY A 53 2.99 -0.40 -2.90
C GLY A 53 1.62 -0.80 -3.45
N ALA A 54 0.76 -1.48 -2.68
CA ALA A 54 -0.55 -1.91 -3.17
C ALA A 54 -1.47 -0.72 -3.40
N ALA A 55 -2.12 -0.71 -4.56
CA ALA A 55 -3.22 0.22 -4.85
C ALA A 55 -4.39 0.05 -3.87
N ILE A 56 -4.93 1.20 -3.45
CA ILE A 56 -6.12 1.38 -2.61
C ILE A 56 -7.05 2.34 -3.35
N ALA A 57 -8.23 1.85 -3.73
CA ALA A 57 -9.31 2.72 -4.18
C ALA A 57 -9.81 3.57 -2.99
N TYR A 58 -10.36 4.76 -3.28
CA TYR A 58 -10.75 5.74 -2.26
C TYR A 58 -11.40 5.09 -1.02
N PRO A 59 -10.80 5.24 0.17
CA PRO A 59 -11.11 4.41 1.34
C PRO A 59 -12.49 4.71 1.97
N ASN A 60 -13.17 5.79 1.57
CA ASN A 60 -14.52 6.13 2.06
C ASN A 60 -15.61 5.52 1.17
N THR A 61 -15.33 4.38 0.56
CA THR A 61 -16.31 3.64 -0.22
C THR A 61 -17.19 2.82 0.75
N PRO A 62 -18.51 2.75 0.53
CA PRO A 62 -19.43 1.98 1.39
C PRO A 62 -19.19 0.45 1.34
N GLU A 63 -18.15 0.01 0.62
CA GLU A 63 -17.81 -1.39 0.46
C GLU A 63 -17.07 -1.98 1.67
N TYR A 64 -16.40 -1.14 2.48
CA TYR A 64 -15.63 -1.60 3.64
C TYR A 64 -16.39 -1.36 4.95
N SER A 65 -16.51 -2.41 5.77
CA SER A 65 -17.05 -2.31 7.12
C SER A 65 -16.04 -1.68 8.10
N SER A 66 -14.74 -1.91 7.86
CA SER A 66 -13.64 -1.28 8.58
C SER A 66 -12.34 -1.35 7.79
N ILE A 67 -11.44 -0.40 8.02
CA ILE A 67 -10.07 -0.45 7.52
C ILE A 67 -9.13 -0.50 8.72
N ILE A 68 -8.24 -1.49 8.76
CA ILE A 68 -7.27 -1.66 9.85
C ILE A 68 -5.87 -1.39 9.31
N ALA A 69 -5.19 -0.40 9.86
CA ALA A 69 -3.77 -0.19 9.64
C ALA A 69 -2.95 -1.16 10.49
N ILE A 70 -2.00 -1.86 9.88
CA ILE A 70 -1.01 -2.70 10.55
C ILE A 70 0.37 -2.06 10.38
N GLY A 71 1.12 -1.91 11.47
CA GLY A 71 2.39 -1.20 11.45
C GLY A 71 2.18 0.28 11.15
N ASP A 72 3.03 0.87 10.31
CA ASP A 72 3.00 2.32 9.99
C ASP A 72 2.75 2.59 8.50
N PRO A 73 1.56 2.25 7.96
CA PRO A 73 1.27 2.44 6.55
C PRO A 73 1.09 3.94 6.24
N GLU A 74 1.88 4.44 5.31
CA GLU A 74 1.65 5.73 4.67
C GLU A 74 0.75 5.56 3.44
N LEU A 75 -0.11 6.55 3.16
CA LEU A 75 -0.88 6.59 1.92
C LEU A 75 -0.31 7.64 0.98
N VAL A 76 0.07 7.20 -0.22
CA VAL A 76 0.63 8.05 -1.27
C VAL A 76 -0.38 8.17 -2.40
N GLU A 77 -0.72 9.39 -2.81
CA GLU A 77 -1.59 9.62 -3.96
C GLU A 77 -0.88 9.23 -5.26
N VAL A 78 -1.55 8.45 -6.10
CA VAL A 78 -1.00 7.90 -7.34
C VAL A 78 -1.63 8.59 -8.54
N ILE A 79 -0.89 9.53 -9.11
CA ILE A 79 -1.36 10.41 -10.18
C ILE A 79 -0.96 9.86 -11.55
N HIS A 80 0.30 9.48 -11.74
CA HIS A 80 0.82 9.10 -13.06
C HIS A 80 0.41 7.69 -13.49
N PRO A 81 0.08 7.47 -14.79
CA PRO A 81 -0.36 6.16 -15.29
C PRO A 81 0.60 5.00 -14.97
N ASN A 82 1.92 5.22 -15.11
CA ASN A 82 2.93 4.20 -14.82
C ASN A 82 2.93 3.81 -13.33
N ASP A 83 2.77 4.77 -12.43
CA ASP A 83 2.67 4.50 -11.00
C ASP A 83 1.36 3.79 -10.65
N ARG A 84 0.25 4.12 -11.33
CA ARG A 84 -1.03 3.39 -11.19
C ARG A 84 -0.85 1.93 -11.57
N GLN A 85 -0.23 1.66 -12.73
CA GLN A 85 0.04 0.30 -13.18
C GLN A 85 0.95 -0.46 -12.19
N ARG A 86 1.98 0.20 -11.65
CA ARG A 86 2.84 -0.39 -10.61
C ARG A 86 2.02 -0.73 -9.36
N ALA A 87 1.20 0.19 -8.88
CA ALA A 87 0.39 0.01 -7.68
C ALA A 87 -0.64 -1.12 -7.82
N TYR A 88 -1.31 -1.21 -8.98
CA TYR A 88 -2.21 -2.34 -9.27
C TYR A 88 -1.45 -3.66 -9.36
N SER A 89 -0.27 -3.68 -9.96
CA SER A 89 0.57 -4.88 -10.04
C SER A 89 0.96 -5.39 -8.65
N ARG A 90 1.34 -4.47 -7.73
CA ARG A 90 1.59 -4.79 -6.32
C ARG A 90 0.35 -5.30 -5.61
N ARG A 91 -0.81 -4.66 -5.82
CA ARG A 91 -2.09 -5.13 -5.26
C ARG A 91 -2.39 -6.57 -5.68
N ILE A 92 -2.21 -6.90 -6.95
CA ILE A 92 -2.38 -8.27 -7.47
C ILE A 92 -1.39 -9.25 -6.83
N GLN A 93 -0.14 -8.86 -6.61
CA GLN A 93 0.85 -9.71 -5.93
C GLN A 93 0.42 -10.06 -4.51
N TRP A 94 -0.05 -9.08 -3.73
CA TRP A 94 -0.54 -9.31 -2.37
C TRP A 94 -1.80 -10.19 -2.34
N VAL A 95 -2.75 -9.95 -3.25
CA VAL A 95 -3.92 -10.82 -3.41
C VAL A 95 -3.53 -12.25 -3.74
N ARG A 96 -2.59 -12.46 -4.67
CA ARG A 96 -2.10 -13.80 -5.04
C ARG A 96 -1.35 -14.48 -3.90
N TRP A 97 -0.59 -13.74 -3.11
CA TRP A 97 0.08 -14.26 -1.92
C TRP A 97 -0.96 -14.77 -0.91
N LEU A 98 -1.97 -13.97 -0.58
CA LEU A 98 -3.03 -14.37 0.34
C LEU A 98 -3.86 -15.55 -0.21
N GLN A 99 -4.16 -15.56 -1.51
CA GLN A 99 -4.86 -16.66 -2.17
C GLN A 99 -4.12 -18.00 -2.04
N LYS A 100 -2.78 -18.01 -2.12
CA LYS A 100 -1.99 -19.24 -1.90
C LYS A 100 -2.18 -19.80 -0.49
N ILE A 101 -2.40 -18.94 0.49
CA ILE A 101 -2.72 -19.34 1.87
C ILE A 101 -4.17 -19.85 1.92
N VAL A 102 -5.12 -19.07 1.41
CA VAL A 102 -6.57 -19.37 1.43
C VAL A 102 -6.91 -20.69 0.73
N PHE A 103 -6.21 -21.04 -0.35
CA PHE A 103 -6.47 -22.28 -1.09
C PHE A 103 -5.88 -23.54 -0.44
N HIS A 104 -5.18 -23.42 0.69
CA HIS A 104 -4.75 -24.59 1.43
C HIS A 104 -5.96 -25.31 2.05
N PRO A 105 -6.13 -26.64 1.85
CA PRO A 105 -7.34 -27.35 2.25
C PRO A 105 -7.54 -27.37 3.78
N ASP A 106 -6.45 -27.52 4.52
CA ASP A 106 -6.46 -27.58 5.99
C ASP A 106 -6.57 -26.17 6.60
N PRO A 107 -7.64 -25.86 7.37
CA PRO A 107 -7.85 -24.55 8.00
C PRO A 107 -6.80 -24.19 9.06
N VAL A 108 -6.23 -25.16 9.77
CA VAL A 108 -5.17 -24.91 10.76
C VAL A 108 -3.92 -24.43 10.03
N GLN A 109 -3.54 -25.12 8.95
CA GLN A 109 -2.40 -24.71 8.13
C GLN A 109 -2.62 -23.37 7.40
N ARG A 110 -3.87 -22.99 7.07
CA ARG A 110 -4.17 -21.64 6.59
C ARG A 110 -3.79 -20.57 7.62
N ALA A 111 -4.21 -20.77 8.86
CA ALA A 111 -3.91 -19.87 9.96
C ALA A 111 -2.40 -19.81 10.26
N GLU A 112 -1.71 -20.96 10.33
CA GLU A 112 -0.26 -21.01 10.56
C GLU A 112 0.53 -20.29 9.47
N LYS A 113 0.18 -20.51 8.20
CA LYS A 113 0.83 -19.83 7.06
C LYS A 113 0.57 -18.32 7.08
N LEU A 114 -0.60 -17.88 7.53
CA LEU A 114 -0.88 -16.46 7.73
C LEU A 114 0.03 -15.86 8.78
N PHE A 115 0.08 -16.48 9.97
CA PHE A 115 0.95 -16.03 11.06
C PHE A 115 2.41 -15.96 10.61
N LEU A 116 2.93 -17.03 10.00
CA LEU A 116 4.31 -17.07 9.51
C LEU A 116 4.62 -15.89 8.56
N GLY A 117 3.77 -15.67 7.56
CA GLY A 117 4.01 -14.60 6.59
C GLY A 117 3.80 -13.18 7.15
N PHE A 118 2.86 -13.01 8.07
CA PHE A 118 2.64 -11.72 8.74
C PHE A 118 3.75 -11.42 9.74
N GLU A 119 4.23 -12.39 10.52
CA GLU A 119 5.31 -12.18 11.47
C GLU A 119 6.65 -11.90 10.78
N GLU A 120 6.95 -12.61 9.69
CA GLU A 120 8.15 -12.33 8.89
C GLU A 120 8.16 -10.87 8.38
N PHE A 121 6.97 -10.33 8.09
CA PHE A 121 6.83 -9.00 7.51
C PHE A 121 6.69 -7.88 8.57
N PHE A 122 5.85 -8.08 9.58
CA PHE A 122 5.46 -7.06 10.58
C PHE A 122 6.10 -7.26 11.95
N GLY A 123 6.64 -8.44 12.24
CA GLY A 123 7.09 -8.84 13.57
C GLY A 123 5.95 -9.41 14.43
N GLY A 124 6.31 -10.30 15.35
CA GLY A 124 5.35 -11.01 16.20
C GLY A 124 4.53 -10.11 17.13
N GLU A 125 5.14 -9.04 17.67
CA GLU A 125 4.44 -8.10 18.56
C GLU A 125 3.24 -7.45 17.84
N VAL A 126 3.47 -6.90 16.65
CA VAL A 126 2.42 -6.23 15.85
C VAL A 126 1.32 -7.22 15.47
N VAL A 127 1.69 -8.43 15.06
CA VAL A 127 0.72 -9.47 14.66
C VAL A 127 -0.12 -9.94 15.85
N SER A 128 0.47 -10.01 17.04
CA SER A 128 -0.23 -10.42 18.27
C SER A 128 -1.38 -9.47 18.65
N GLN A 129 -1.33 -8.22 18.20
CA GLN A 129 -2.36 -7.22 18.48
C GLN A 129 -3.56 -7.32 17.53
N ILE A 130 -3.45 -8.03 16.41
CA ILE A 130 -4.54 -8.17 15.44
C ILE A 130 -5.58 -9.14 16.00
N SER A 131 -6.87 -8.76 15.97
CA SER A 131 -7.96 -9.62 16.46
C SER A 131 -8.07 -10.93 15.70
N ASP A 132 -8.56 -11.96 16.38
CA ASP A 132 -8.81 -13.27 15.77
C ASP A 132 -9.88 -13.20 14.67
N GLU A 133 -10.86 -12.32 14.81
CA GLU A 133 -11.92 -12.06 13.83
C GLU A 133 -11.35 -11.53 12.51
N ILE A 134 -10.46 -10.55 12.58
CA ILE A 134 -9.84 -9.94 11.39
C ILE A 134 -8.95 -10.96 10.66
N LEU A 135 -8.13 -11.71 11.40
CA LEU A 135 -7.27 -12.74 10.82
C LEU A 135 -8.09 -13.88 10.21
N ALA A 136 -9.18 -14.27 10.85
CA ALA A 136 -10.11 -15.26 10.34
C ALA A 136 -10.72 -14.84 8.99
N LEU A 137 -11.11 -13.58 8.86
CA LEU A 137 -11.65 -13.01 7.61
C LEU A 137 -10.64 -13.00 6.46
N LEU A 138 -9.34 -12.87 6.74
CA LEU A 138 -8.29 -12.87 5.72
C LEU A 138 -8.08 -14.25 5.09
N VAL A 139 -8.21 -15.33 5.88
CA VAL A 139 -7.88 -16.69 5.41
C VAL A 139 -9.05 -17.67 5.37
N GLY A 140 -10.27 -17.18 5.60
CA GLY A 140 -11.48 -17.98 5.50
C GLY A 140 -11.50 -19.15 6.49
N VAL A 141 -11.29 -18.85 7.77
CA VAL A 141 -11.38 -19.81 8.88
C VAL A 141 -12.28 -19.26 9.99
N LEU A 142 -12.57 -20.06 11.01
CA LEU A 142 -13.28 -19.56 12.19
C LEU A 142 -12.30 -18.83 13.12
N PRO A 143 -12.73 -17.77 13.85
CA PRO A 143 -11.88 -17.10 14.85
C PRO A 143 -11.29 -18.09 15.88
N GLN A 144 -12.05 -19.12 16.25
CA GLN A 144 -11.61 -20.19 17.15
C GLN A 144 -10.39 -20.95 16.61
N THR A 145 -10.28 -21.12 15.29
CA THR A 145 -9.11 -21.73 14.64
C THR A 145 -7.88 -20.84 14.78
N ILE A 146 -8.03 -19.52 14.58
CA ILE A 146 -6.94 -18.55 14.79
C ILE A 146 -6.50 -18.59 16.26
N SER A 147 -7.45 -18.52 17.18
CA SER A 147 -7.21 -18.54 18.63
C SER A 147 -6.47 -19.81 19.07
N ALA A 148 -6.88 -20.96 18.54
CA ALA A 148 -6.24 -22.24 18.82
C ALA A 148 -4.78 -22.25 18.32
N VAL A 149 -4.52 -21.82 17.08
CA VAL A 149 -3.15 -21.76 16.53
C VAL A 149 -2.28 -20.79 17.31
N ARG A 150 -2.80 -19.60 17.61
CA ARG A 150 -2.13 -18.57 18.43
C ARG A 150 -1.75 -19.10 19.82
N SER A 151 -2.64 -19.88 20.44
CA SER A 151 -2.42 -20.44 21.79
C SER A 151 -1.46 -21.63 21.80
N HIS A 152 -1.50 -22.47 20.76
CA HIS A 152 -0.64 -23.65 20.64
C HIS A 152 0.81 -23.28 20.33
N ASN A 153 0.99 -22.24 19.52
CA ASN A 153 2.30 -21.82 19.09
C ASN A 153 2.75 -20.64 19.95
N ARG A 154 3.12 -20.94 21.20
CA ARG A 154 3.57 -19.97 22.21
C ARG A 154 4.84 -19.19 21.84
N TYR A 155 5.42 -19.46 20.67
CA TYR A 155 6.55 -18.72 20.12
C TYR A 155 6.13 -17.62 19.13
N PHE A 156 4.87 -17.61 18.69
CA PHE A 156 4.30 -16.47 17.96
C PHE A 156 4.28 -15.25 18.89
N GLY A 157 4.99 -14.19 18.51
CA GLY A 157 5.18 -12.99 19.34
C GLY A 157 6.43 -12.94 20.24
N LEU A 158 7.25 -14.01 20.33
CA LEU A 158 8.42 -14.04 21.24
C LEU A 158 9.79 -14.04 20.56
N ASN A 159 9.87 -14.20 19.23
CA ASN A 159 11.13 -14.22 18.48
C ASN A 159 11.66 -12.80 18.16
N ASP A 160 11.66 -11.90 19.14
CA ASP A 160 12.04 -10.51 18.93
C ASP A 160 13.52 -10.24 19.26
N ASP A 161 14.42 -10.79 18.45
CA ASP A 161 15.80 -10.29 18.32
C ASP A 161 15.88 -9.12 17.31
N PHE A 162 14.74 -8.72 16.72
CA PHE A 162 14.64 -7.61 15.78
C PHE A 162 14.44 -6.29 16.52
N ARG A 163 15.55 -5.72 17.01
CA ARG A 163 15.74 -4.31 17.43
C ARG A 163 14.45 -3.49 17.47
N ALA A 164 13.83 -3.39 18.65
CA ALA A 164 12.89 -2.35 19.10
C ALA A 164 12.57 -1.29 18.02
N VAL A 165 11.75 -1.67 17.04
CA VAL A 165 11.10 -0.69 16.16
C VAL A 165 9.92 -0.22 16.99
N ASN A 166 10.02 1.00 17.54
CA ASN A 166 8.96 1.70 18.27
C ASN A 166 7.59 1.15 17.88
N SER A 167 6.92 0.43 18.79
CA SER A 167 5.70 -0.32 18.52
C SER A 167 4.65 0.58 17.87
N ILE A 168 4.57 0.53 16.53
CA ILE A 168 3.55 1.28 15.79
C ILE A 168 2.28 0.45 15.85
N GLY A 169 1.32 0.96 16.61
CA GLY A 169 0.09 0.27 16.95
C GLY A 169 -0.88 0.16 15.78
N ILE A 170 -1.82 -0.78 15.94
CA ILE A 170 -2.94 -0.96 15.04
C ILE A 170 -3.91 0.23 15.16
N VAL A 171 -4.26 0.84 14.04
CA VAL A 171 -5.27 1.92 14.00
C VAL A 171 -6.47 1.46 13.19
N ILE A 172 -7.66 1.50 13.81
CA ILE A 172 -8.92 1.31 13.09
C ILE A 172 -9.32 2.66 12.49
N LEU A 173 -9.41 2.68 11.18
CA LEU A 173 -9.74 3.86 10.41
C LEU A 173 -11.23 3.77 10.08
N ASP A 174 -12.02 4.70 10.62
CA ASP A 174 -13.35 4.94 10.09
C ASP A 174 -13.25 5.57 8.70
N GLY A 175 -14.31 5.48 7.90
CA GLY A 175 -14.36 6.10 6.57
C GLY A 175 -14.30 7.64 6.58
N ALA A 176 -13.86 8.31 7.66
CA ALA A 176 -13.66 9.75 7.72
C ALA A 176 -12.20 10.15 8.04
N THR A 177 -11.39 9.27 8.64
CA THR A 177 -10.12 9.65 9.29
C THR A 177 -8.86 9.40 8.44
N LEU A 178 -8.98 8.87 7.23
CA LEU A 178 -7.82 8.67 6.34
C LEU A 178 -7.45 9.95 5.57
N GLN A 179 -6.80 10.89 6.25
CA GLN A 179 -6.14 12.00 5.57
C GLN A 179 -4.73 11.56 5.12
N PRO A 180 -4.37 11.73 3.83
CA PRO A 180 -3.00 11.48 3.38
C PRO A 180 -2.04 12.44 4.11
N ILE A 181 -0.98 11.89 4.70
CA ILE A 181 0.11 12.69 5.24
C ILE A 181 0.73 13.44 4.06
N LYS A 182 0.69 14.79 4.12
CA LYS A 182 1.29 15.62 3.07
C LYS A 182 2.77 15.24 2.93
N PRO A 183 3.29 15.06 1.70
CA PRO A 183 4.72 14.81 1.53
C PRO A 183 5.47 16.00 2.13
N HIS A 184 6.36 15.72 3.09
CA HIS A 184 7.31 16.71 3.57
C HIS A 184 8.25 17.06 2.42
N LEU A 185 7.96 18.17 1.73
CA LEU A 185 8.87 18.74 0.77
C LEU A 185 10.13 19.14 1.55
N HIS A 186 11.25 18.49 1.24
CA HIS A 186 12.54 18.81 1.80
C HIS A 186 12.96 20.19 1.25
N THR A 187 12.55 21.28 1.91
CA THR A 187 13.16 22.59 1.71
C THR A 187 14.54 22.57 2.36
N GLN A 188 15.58 22.35 1.55
CA GLN A 188 16.92 22.79 1.92
C GLN A 188 16.89 24.32 2.08
N PRO A 189 17.46 24.90 3.15
CA PRO A 189 17.72 26.32 3.16
C PRO A 189 18.91 26.60 2.25
N GLU A 190 18.65 27.31 1.15
CA GLU A 190 19.68 27.97 0.36
C GLU A 190 20.56 28.83 1.28
N ARG A 191 21.87 28.53 1.32
CA ARG A 191 22.87 29.46 1.82
C ARG A 191 23.10 30.51 0.74
N SER A 192 22.35 31.60 0.84
CA SER A 192 22.53 32.82 0.07
C SER A 192 23.87 33.48 0.43
N ASN A 193 24.76 33.56 -0.56
CA ASN A 193 25.91 34.44 -0.58
C ASN A 193 25.47 35.89 -0.37
N ARG A 194 26.09 36.60 0.58
CA ARG A 194 26.25 38.06 0.49
C ARG A 194 27.71 38.45 0.65
N LEU A 195 28.30 38.77 -0.50
CA LEU A 195 29.51 39.56 -0.66
C LEU A 195 29.13 41.05 -0.62
N GLY A 196 29.96 41.86 0.03
CA GLY A 196 29.92 43.34 0.06
C GLY A 196 30.82 43.82 1.19
N VAL A 197 32.15 43.96 1.04
CA VAL A 197 32.98 44.90 0.25
C VAL A 197 33.07 46.33 0.85
N LEU A 198 34.32 46.67 1.23
CA LEU A 198 34.98 47.99 1.50
C LEU A 198 34.66 48.67 2.86
N THR A 199 35.58 49.29 3.62
CA THR A 199 36.81 50.04 3.24
C THR A 199 37.79 50.24 4.45
N GLU A 200 39.10 50.11 4.19
CA GLU A 200 40.28 50.94 4.57
C GLU A 200 40.63 51.55 5.96
N ILE A 201 41.90 51.28 6.35
CA ILE A 201 43.03 52.21 6.73
C ILE A 201 43.27 52.67 8.19
N ASN A 202 44.45 52.25 8.68
CA ASN A 202 45.47 52.84 9.61
C ASN A 202 45.09 53.50 10.95
N ARG A 203 45.75 53.02 12.02
CA ARG A 203 46.76 53.80 12.82
C ARG A 203 47.48 52.91 13.88
N LEU A 204 48.81 52.86 13.78
CA LEU A 204 49.78 52.72 14.91
C LEU A 204 49.67 53.97 15.84
N PRO A 205 50.25 54.05 17.07
CA PRO A 205 51.50 53.39 17.51
C PRO A 205 51.67 52.95 19.00
N GLN A 206 52.72 52.13 19.20
CA GLN A 206 53.76 52.12 20.27
C GLN A 206 53.54 51.65 21.73
N SER A 207 54.70 51.21 22.28
CA SER A 207 55.12 50.78 23.63
C SER A 207 54.79 49.32 24.02
N ALA A 208 55.71 48.48 24.51
CA ALA A 208 57.13 48.60 24.89
C ALA A 208 57.82 47.23 24.67
#